data_AF-A0A8K1CE28-F1
#
_entry.id   AF-A0A8K1CE28-F1
#
_cell.length_a   1.000
_cell.length_b   1.000
_cell.length_c   1.000
_cell.angle_alpha   90.00
_cell.angle_beta   90.00
_cell.angle_gamma   90.00
#
_symmetry.space_group_name_H-M   'P 1'
#
loop_
_entity.id
_entity.type
_entity.pdbx_description
1 polymer ?
#
loop_
_entity_poly.entity_id
_entity_poly.type
_entity_poly.pdbx_seq_one_letter_code
_entity_poly.pdbx_strand_id
1 'polypeptide(L)'
;MRGYTDMNEETLDRDRQTKGDTKEGYYICRHIEPDSEEMQYPLHGPNVFPDPIKYPTLRPVMELYHSEMTKLASQVAQLFSEAAGAPGVFDRPGMFDKPMAALRLLHYDAVPSDVSKGVFGAGAHTDYGLITLLSTDENPGLQIWYENEWIDVPPRQDAFIVNIGDMGERWTNGIFQSTKHRVVNLEGKERYSVPFFYEPNFPCKVECFPSCVTPDRPAKYAPTTGGEHLLERYRATHGAFQEHEAESS
;
A
#
# COMPACT_ATOMS: atom_id res chain seq x y z
N MET A 1 5.76 -12.06 2.91
CA MET A 1 5.29 -11.09 1.89
C MET A 1 6.43 -10.53 1.04
N ARG A 2 7.29 -11.38 0.48
CA ARG A 2 8.25 -10.96 -0.57
C ARG A 2 8.23 -12.03 -1.63
N GLY A 3 8.36 -11.65 -2.89
CA GLY A 3 8.20 -12.57 -4.01
C GLY A 3 6.74 -12.71 -4.44
N TYR A 4 6.45 -13.82 -5.10
CA TYR A 4 5.18 -14.04 -5.80
C TYR A 4 4.03 -14.40 -4.84
N THR A 5 2.83 -13.94 -5.16
CA THR A 5 1.56 -14.30 -4.52
C THR A 5 0.59 -14.81 -5.57
N ASP A 6 -0.06 -15.93 -5.27
CA ASP A 6 -0.93 -16.64 -6.20
C ASP A 6 -2.22 -15.86 -6.48
N MET A 7 -2.84 -16.17 -7.62
CA MET A 7 -4.17 -15.68 -7.97
C MET A 7 -5.19 -16.06 -6.89
N ASN A 8 -5.97 -15.09 -6.41
CA ASN A 8 -6.98 -15.26 -5.34
C ASN A 8 -6.42 -15.51 -3.93
N GLU A 9 -5.11 -15.41 -3.70
CA GLU A 9 -4.53 -15.63 -2.36
C GLU A 9 -4.98 -14.55 -1.34
N GLU A 10 -5.05 -13.29 -1.78
CA GLU A 10 -5.41 -12.16 -0.94
C GLU A 10 -6.93 -11.90 -0.98
N THR A 11 -7.53 -11.54 0.17
CA THR A 11 -8.95 -11.16 0.24
C THR A 11 -9.09 -9.86 1.04
N LEU A 12 -9.17 -8.73 0.34
CA LEU A 12 -9.21 -7.39 0.96
C LEU A 12 -10.58 -7.05 1.57
N ASP A 13 -11.67 -7.54 0.96
CA ASP A 13 -13.05 -7.32 1.42
C ASP A 13 -13.72 -8.66 1.69
N ARG A 14 -13.42 -9.27 2.85
CA ARG A 14 -13.91 -10.60 3.23
C ARG A 14 -15.44 -10.68 3.34
N ASP A 15 -16.10 -9.56 3.56
CA ASP A 15 -17.56 -9.51 3.71
C ASP A 15 -18.28 -9.61 2.37
N ARG A 16 -17.61 -9.23 1.26
CA ARG A 16 -18.20 -9.21 -0.08
C ARG A 16 -17.51 -10.12 -1.07
N GLN A 17 -16.21 -10.35 -0.96
CA GLN A 17 -15.43 -11.15 -1.90
C GLN A 17 -15.68 -12.65 -1.66
N THR A 18 -16.06 -13.40 -2.69
CA THR A 18 -16.53 -14.79 -2.53
C THR A 18 -15.48 -15.86 -2.82
N LYS A 19 -14.40 -15.54 -3.54
CA LYS A 19 -13.39 -16.53 -3.96
C LYS A 19 -11.94 -16.05 -3.83
N GLY A 20 -11.71 -14.93 -3.17
CA GLY A 20 -10.44 -14.17 -3.18
C GLY A 20 -10.40 -13.12 -4.28
N ASP A 21 -9.48 -12.15 -4.14
CA ASP A 21 -9.28 -11.09 -5.12
C ASP A 21 -8.68 -11.66 -6.41
N THR A 22 -9.29 -11.40 -7.57
CA THR A 22 -8.87 -11.96 -8.86
C THR A 22 -7.63 -11.25 -9.41
N LYS A 23 -6.56 -11.30 -8.63
CA LYS A 23 -5.23 -10.80 -8.93
C LYS A 23 -4.16 -11.74 -8.37
N GLU A 24 -3.07 -11.85 -9.10
CA GLU A 24 -1.79 -12.35 -8.60
C GLU A 24 -0.83 -11.17 -8.41
N GLY A 25 0.32 -11.41 -7.79
CA GLY A 25 1.27 -10.33 -7.63
C GLY A 25 2.69 -10.73 -7.30
N TYR A 26 3.55 -9.72 -7.26
CA TYR A 26 4.95 -9.85 -6.88
C TYR A 26 5.36 -8.70 -5.96
N TYR A 27 5.78 -9.04 -4.74
CA TYR A 27 6.17 -8.09 -3.70
C TYR A 27 7.67 -7.84 -3.67
N ILE A 28 8.06 -6.57 -3.71
CA ILE A 28 9.44 -6.10 -3.58
C ILE A 28 9.45 -4.98 -2.56
N CYS A 29 10.18 -5.13 -1.46
CA CYS A 29 10.26 -4.13 -0.40
C CYS A 29 11.62 -3.42 -0.42
N ARG A 30 11.84 -2.46 0.48
CA ARG A 30 13.20 -2.01 0.82
C ARG A 30 14.03 -3.23 1.21
N HIS A 31 15.17 -3.41 0.52
CA HIS A 31 16.06 -4.54 0.77
C HIS A 31 16.73 -4.39 2.13
N ILE A 32 16.71 -5.45 2.92
CA ILE A 32 17.38 -5.52 4.23
C ILE A 32 18.35 -6.68 4.18
N GLU A 33 19.62 -6.41 4.42
CA GLU A 33 20.65 -7.44 4.49
C GLU A 33 20.42 -8.35 5.72
N PRO A 34 20.71 -9.65 5.62
CA PRO A 34 20.45 -10.62 6.70
C PRO A 34 21.16 -10.32 8.02
N ASP A 35 22.24 -9.53 8.01
CA ASP A 35 23.02 -9.13 9.19
C ASP A 35 22.63 -7.76 9.76
N SER A 36 21.64 -7.09 9.16
CA SER A 36 21.13 -5.80 9.64
C SER A 36 20.39 -5.93 10.97
N GLU A 37 20.55 -4.96 11.87
CA GLU A 37 19.77 -4.85 13.10
C GLU A 37 18.26 -4.73 12.84
N GLU A 38 17.85 -4.27 11.65
CA GLU A 38 16.45 -4.15 11.27
C GLU A 38 15.76 -5.51 11.06
N MET A 39 16.52 -6.60 10.98
CA MET A 39 15.99 -7.97 10.92
C MET A 39 15.20 -8.37 12.17
N GLN A 40 15.32 -7.62 13.27
CA GLN A 40 14.47 -7.80 14.46
C GLN A 40 13.02 -7.39 14.22
N TYR A 41 12.76 -6.52 13.24
CA TYR A 41 11.42 -6.03 12.96
C TYR A 41 10.68 -6.97 12.00
N PRO A 42 9.41 -7.29 12.27
CA PRO A 42 8.55 -7.92 11.28
C PRO A 42 8.56 -7.16 9.96
N LEU A 43 8.26 -7.87 8.86
CA LEU A 43 8.24 -7.32 7.50
C LEU A 43 9.61 -6.87 6.95
N HIS A 44 10.70 -7.01 7.70
CA HIS A 44 12.06 -6.73 7.23
C HIS A 44 12.76 -8.01 6.75
N GLY A 45 13.56 -7.90 5.70
CA GLY A 45 14.25 -9.03 5.10
C GLY A 45 14.73 -8.79 3.67
N PRO A 46 15.52 -9.71 3.13
CA PRO A 46 16.00 -9.65 1.75
C PRO A 46 14.85 -9.90 0.78
N ASN A 47 14.86 -9.19 -0.35
CA ASN A 47 13.95 -9.46 -1.47
C ASN A 47 14.23 -10.84 -2.07
N VAL A 48 13.15 -11.55 -2.39
CA VAL A 48 13.19 -12.79 -3.17
C VAL A 48 13.00 -12.38 -4.62
N PHE A 49 13.96 -12.73 -5.48
CA PHE A 49 13.90 -12.53 -6.93
C PHE A 49 13.92 -13.89 -7.63
N PRO A 50 13.31 -14.04 -8.83
CA PRO A 50 13.40 -15.26 -9.60
C PRO A 50 14.83 -15.44 -10.15
N ASP A 51 15.09 -16.60 -10.74
CA ASP A 51 16.40 -16.95 -11.32
C ASP A 51 16.93 -15.82 -12.25
N PRO A 52 18.07 -15.19 -11.91
CA PRO A 52 18.64 -14.11 -12.69
C PRO A 52 19.16 -14.55 -14.06
N ILE A 53 19.38 -15.84 -14.30
CA ILE A 53 19.74 -16.35 -15.63
C ILE A 53 18.51 -16.31 -16.54
N LYS A 54 17.33 -16.66 -16.00
CA LYS A 54 16.07 -16.67 -16.76
C LYS A 54 15.47 -15.27 -16.90
N TYR A 55 15.63 -14.41 -15.89
CA TYR A 55 15.08 -13.06 -15.85
C TYR A 55 16.17 -12.01 -15.53
N PRO A 56 17.18 -11.84 -16.40
CA PRO A 56 18.37 -11.04 -16.10
C PRO A 56 18.09 -9.55 -15.86
N THR A 57 16.98 -9.04 -16.40
CA THR A 57 16.61 -7.62 -16.29
C THR A 57 15.69 -7.32 -15.12
N LEU A 58 15.02 -8.31 -14.53
CA LEU A 58 13.96 -8.04 -13.56
C LEU A 58 14.50 -7.34 -12.31
N ARG A 59 15.51 -7.92 -11.65
CA ARG A 59 16.11 -7.34 -10.45
C ARG A 59 16.63 -5.91 -10.69
N PRO A 60 17.52 -5.64 -11.66
CA PRO A 60 18.06 -4.29 -11.83
C PRO A 60 16.98 -3.26 -12.20
N VAL A 61 15.97 -3.62 -12.99
CA VAL A 61 14.87 -2.69 -13.33
C VAL A 61 13.99 -2.40 -12.12
N MET A 62 13.67 -3.41 -11.31
CA MET A 62 12.83 -3.23 -10.12
C MET A 62 13.55 -2.47 -9.00
N GLU A 63 14.85 -2.72 -8.80
CA GLU A 63 15.65 -1.96 -7.82
C GLU A 63 15.78 -0.49 -8.25
N LEU A 64 15.96 -0.21 -9.55
CA LEU A 64 15.94 1.16 -10.08
C LEU A 64 14.57 1.82 -9.87
N TYR A 65 13.49 1.14 -10.26
CA TYR A 65 12.13 1.66 -10.09
C TYR A 65 11.83 1.96 -8.62
N HIS A 66 12.14 1.03 -7.71
CA HIS A 66 11.95 1.21 -6.26
C HIS A 66 12.72 2.43 -5.74
N SER A 67 13.97 2.61 -6.16
CA SER A 67 14.80 3.77 -5.77
C SER A 67 14.21 5.10 -6.25
N GLU A 68 13.80 5.18 -7.52
CA GLU A 68 13.19 6.40 -8.08
C GLU A 68 11.83 6.71 -7.45
N MET A 69 10.99 5.69 -7.22
CA MET A 69 9.71 5.86 -6.54
C MET A 69 9.88 6.25 -5.07
N THR A 70 10.92 5.78 -4.39
CA THR A 70 11.23 6.21 -3.01
C THR A 70 11.54 7.71 -2.98
N LYS A 71 12.31 8.24 -3.94
CA LYS A 71 12.61 9.68 -4.03
C LYS A 71 11.35 10.49 -4.30
N LEU A 72 10.53 10.06 -5.27
CA LEU A 72 9.27 10.73 -5.61
C LEU A 72 8.30 10.72 -4.43
N ALA A 73 8.11 9.57 -3.78
CA ALA A 73 7.23 9.44 -2.63
C ALA A 73 7.68 10.29 -1.45
N SER A 74 9.00 10.41 -1.21
CA SER A 74 9.56 11.31 -0.21
C SER A 74 9.17 12.77 -0.50
N GLN A 75 9.29 13.23 -1.75
CA GLN A 75 8.88 14.58 -2.14
C GLN A 75 7.38 14.82 -1.93
N VAL A 76 6.54 13.85 -2.30
CA VAL A 76 5.08 13.92 -2.11
C VAL A 76 4.74 13.92 -0.61
N ALA A 77 5.45 13.16 0.22
CA ALA A 77 5.28 13.16 1.66
C ALA A 77 5.63 14.51 2.30
N GLN A 78 6.65 15.22 1.78
CA GLN A 78 6.96 16.58 2.25
C GLN A 78 5.80 17.54 1.94
N LEU A 79 5.29 17.53 0.70
CA LEU A 79 4.12 18.33 0.30
C LEU A 79 2.89 18.01 1.16
N PHE A 80 2.67 16.74 1.49
CA PHE A 80 1.62 16.32 2.41
C PHE A 80 1.78 16.99 3.78
N SER A 81 2.98 16.96 4.36
CA SER A 81 3.23 17.55 5.69
C SER A 81 3.12 19.07 5.70
N GLU A 82 3.56 19.73 4.64
CA GLU A 82 3.42 21.17 4.45
C GLU A 82 1.95 21.57 4.36
N ALA A 83 1.16 20.86 3.55
CA ALA A 83 -0.28 21.09 3.41
C ALA A 83 -1.04 20.82 4.73
N ALA A 84 -0.55 19.89 5.56
CA ALA A 84 -1.08 19.61 6.89
C ALA A 84 -0.64 20.64 7.97
N GLY A 85 0.15 21.66 7.61
CA GLY A 85 0.64 22.67 8.54
C GLY A 85 1.73 22.18 9.49
N ALA A 86 2.44 21.11 9.11
CA ALA A 86 3.56 20.52 9.87
C ALA A 86 4.83 20.42 9.00
N PRO A 87 5.31 21.52 8.38
CA PRO A 87 6.46 21.49 7.48
C PRO A 87 7.72 20.94 8.17
N GLY A 88 8.47 20.09 7.47
CA GLY A 88 9.72 19.50 7.95
C GLY A 88 9.56 18.44 9.05
N VAL A 89 8.34 18.10 9.45
CA VAL A 89 8.08 17.08 10.48
C VAL A 89 8.62 15.71 10.09
N PHE A 90 8.60 15.40 8.80
CA PHE A 90 9.06 14.13 8.23
C PHE A 90 10.58 14.06 7.99
N ASP A 91 11.30 15.18 8.10
CA ASP A 91 12.77 15.20 8.02
C ASP A 91 13.44 14.76 9.33
N ARG A 92 12.67 14.61 10.41
CA ARG A 92 13.21 14.22 11.71
C ARG A 92 13.72 12.77 11.67
N PRO A 93 14.84 12.46 12.34
CA PRO A 93 15.32 11.09 12.46
C PRO A 93 14.25 10.16 13.02
N GLY A 94 14.13 8.96 12.45
CA GLY A 94 13.14 7.96 12.85
C GLY A 94 11.78 8.09 12.14
N MET A 95 11.58 9.10 11.29
CA MET A 95 10.33 9.29 10.54
C MET A 95 10.35 8.50 9.23
N PHE A 96 11.23 8.88 8.30
CA PHE A 96 11.31 8.35 6.93
C PHE A 96 12.75 8.15 6.44
N ASP A 97 13.74 8.14 7.35
CA ASP A 97 15.15 7.87 7.02
C ASP A 97 15.41 6.40 6.68
N LYS A 98 14.54 5.49 7.12
CA LYS A 98 14.53 4.06 6.78
C LYS A 98 13.09 3.60 6.51
N PRO A 99 12.43 4.20 5.51
CA PRO A 99 10.99 4.05 5.34
C PRO A 99 10.67 2.60 5.01
N MET A 100 9.50 2.14 5.46
CA MET A 100 8.93 0.92 4.92
C MET A 100 8.34 1.28 3.55
N ALA A 101 8.95 0.72 2.51
CA ALA A 101 8.58 1.03 1.12
C ALA A 101 8.38 -0.27 0.37
N ALA A 102 7.15 -0.50 -0.12
CA ALA A 102 6.76 -1.72 -0.80
C ALA A 102 6.27 -1.42 -2.22
N LEU A 103 6.75 -2.20 -3.18
CA LEU A 103 6.31 -2.23 -4.56
C LEU A 103 5.56 -3.53 -4.78
N ARG A 104 4.35 -3.45 -5.34
CA ARG A 104 3.66 -4.64 -5.86
C ARG A 104 3.56 -4.54 -7.37
N LEU A 105 3.90 -5.62 -8.06
CA LEU A 105 3.53 -5.83 -9.45
C LEU A 105 2.24 -6.64 -9.43
N LEU A 106 1.13 -6.09 -9.91
CA LEU A 106 -0.17 -6.76 -9.87
C LEU A 106 -0.62 -7.08 -11.28
N HIS A 107 -1.07 -8.32 -11.46
CA HIS A 107 -1.75 -8.78 -12.67
C HIS A 107 -3.14 -9.26 -12.30
N TYR A 108 -4.15 -8.68 -12.95
CA TYR A 108 -5.54 -9.07 -12.85
C TYR A 108 -5.91 -9.84 -14.12
N ASP A 109 -6.55 -10.99 -13.94
CA ASP A 109 -6.92 -11.84 -15.06
C ASP A 109 -7.95 -11.18 -16.00
N ALA A 110 -8.10 -11.77 -17.18
CA ALA A 110 -9.09 -11.35 -18.17
C ALA A 110 -10.53 -11.78 -17.82
N VAL A 111 -10.79 -12.29 -16.60
CA VAL A 111 -12.14 -12.68 -16.20
C VAL A 111 -12.89 -11.42 -15.72
N PRO A 112 -14.04 -11.09 -16.33
CA PRO A 112 -14.82 -9.95 -15.86
C PRO A 112 -15.23 -10.12 -14.39
N SER A 113 -15.10 -9.04 -13.64
CA SER A 113 -15.65 -8.91 -12.30
C SER A 113 -17.18 -9.02 -12.34
N ASP A 114 -17.76 -9.65 -11.32
CA ASP A 114 -19.21 -9.72 -11.11
C ASP A 114 -19.51 -9.20 -9.70
N VAL A 115 -19.69 -7.88 -9.63
CA VAL A 115 -19.95 -7.16 -8.37
C VAL A 115 -21.19 -7.71 -7.66
N SER A 116 -22.20 -8.16 -8.42
CA SER A 116 -23.44 -8.71 -7.85
C SER A 116 -23.24 -10.04 -7.14
N LYS A 117 -22.23 -10.81 -7.56
CA LYS A 117 -21.81 -12.07 -6.95
C LYS A 117 -20.59 -11.92 -6.04
N GLY A 118 -20.15 -10.69 -5.78
CA GLY A 118 -19.01 -10.46 -4.92
C GLY A 118 -17.71 -10.97 -5.54
N VAL A 119 -17.49 -10.74 -6.83
CA VAL A 119 -16.24 -11.06 -7.53
C VAL A 119 -15.59 -9.76 -7.96
N PHE A 120 -14.45 -9.44 -7.36
CA PHE A 120 -13.67 -8.23 -7.62
C PHE A 120 -12.22 -8.55 -7.99
N GLY A 121 -11.62 -7.72 -8.83
CA GLY A 121 -10.16 -7.72 -9.03
C GLY A 121 -9.42 -7.41 -7.74
N ALA A 122 -9.92 -6.44 -6.98
CA ALA A 122 -9.52 -6.16 -5.61
C ALA A 122 -10.74 -5.67 -4.85
N GLY A 123 -11.03 -6.28 -3.70
CA GLY A 123 -12.12 -5.86 -2.81
C GLY A 123 -12.01 -4.41 -2.35
N ALA A 124 -13.10 -3.86 -1.81
CA ALA A 124 -13.14 -2.48 -1.36
C ALA A 124 -12.35 -2.27 -0.05
N HIS A 125 -11.28 -1.46 -0.09
CA HIS A 125 -10.34 -1.28 1.03
C HIS A 125 -9.73 0.12 1.05
N THR A 126 -8.96 0.41 2.10
CA THR A 126 -8.07 1.57 2.20
C THR A 126 -6.62 1.09 2.29
N ASP A 127 -5.68 1.92 1.81
CA ASP A 127 -4.26 1.67 1.97
C ASP A 127 -3.82 1.98 3.40
N TYR A 128 -2.83 1.27 3.92
CA TYR A 128 -2.50 1.34 5.35
C TYR A 128 -1.52 2.49 5.69
N GLY A 129 -0.65 2.81 4.73
CA GLY A 129 0.50 3.70 4.94
C GLY A 129 0.20 5.19 4.87
N LEU A 130 1.18 5.96 4.37
CA LEU A 130 1.05 7.40 4.18
C LEU A 130 0.56 7.72 2.76
N ILE A 131 1.35 7.35 1.74
CA ILE A 131 1.06 7.62 0.33
C ILE A 131 1.19 6.32 -0.48
N THR A 132 0.27 6.15 -1.42
CA THR A 132 0.40 5.18 -2.53
C THR A 132 0.60 5.95 -3.83
N LEU A 133 1.64 5.60 -4.58
CA LEU A 133 1.86 6.05 -5.95
C LEU A 133 1.59 4.89 -6.90
N LEU A 134 0.60 5.03 -7.76
CA LEU A 134 0.12 3.96 -8.63
C LEU A 134 0.36 4.29 -10.09
N SER A 135 1.09 3.41 -10.76
CA SER A 135 1.12 3.33 -12.23
C SER A 135 0.18 2.20 -12.69
N THR A 136 -0.52 2.41 -13.81
CA THR A 136 -1.44 1.43 -14.40
C THR A 136 -1.24 1.40 -15.91
N ASP A 137 -1.59 0.28 -16.53
CA ASP A 137 -1.71 0.19 -17.98
C ASP A 137 -2.92 1.00 -18.50
N GLU A 138 -3.26 0.83 -19.79
CA GLU A 138 -4.41 1.50 -20.42
C GLU A 138 -5.77 0.88 -20.06
N ASN A 139 -5.81 -0.20 -19.27
CA ASN A 139 -7.05 -0.90 -18.99
C ASN A 139 -7.73 -0.30 -17.75
N PRO A 140 -9.03 0.08 -17.85
CA PRO A 140 -9.77 0.63 -16.72
C PRO A 140 -10.01 -0.43 -15.64
N GLY A 141 -10.37 0.04 -14.45
CA GLY A 141 -10.90 -0.85 -13.42
C GLY A 141 -10.76 -0.33 -11.99
N LEU A 142 -9.87 0.64 -11.75
CA LEU A 142 -9.79 1.29 -10.45
C LEU A 142 -11.04 2.16 -10.21
N GLN A 143 -11.68 1.96 -9.07
CA GLN A 143 -12.78 2.80 -8.60
C GLN A 143 -12.49 3.33 -7.20
N ILE A 144 -12.83 4.58 -6.96
CA ILE A 144 -12.77 5.22 -5.64
C ILE A 144 -14.17 5.47 -5.10
N TRP A 145 -14.33 5.45 -3.79
CA TRP A 145 -15.57 5.80 -3.12
C TRP A 145 -15.55 7.28 -2.75
N TYR A 146 -16.46 8.06 -3.33
CA TYR A 146 -16.59 9.49 -3.10
C TYR A 146 -18.07 9.87 -3.08
N GLU A 147 -18.49 10.73 -2.16
CA GLU A 147 -19.89 11.20 -2.04
C GLU A 147 -20.98 10.11 -2.07
N ASN A 148 -20.67 8.93 -1.50
CA ASN A 148 -21.52 7.74 -1.47
C ASN A 148 -21.73 7.04 -2.81
N GLU A 149 -20.82 7.23 -3.75
CA GLU A 149 -20.79 6.53 -5.04
C GLU A 149 -19.40 6.01 -5.39
N TRP A 150 -19.37 5.00 -6.25
CA TRP A 150 -18.14 4.50 -6.85
C TRP A 150 -17.87 5.28 -8.13
N ILE A 151 -16.70 5.91 -8.21
CA ILE A 151 -16.25 6.70 -9.35
C ILE A 151 -15.06 6.00 -10.01
N ASP A 152 -15.13 5.83 -11.33
CA ASP A 152 -14.02 5.28 -12.10
C ASP A 152 -12.85 6.26 -12.17
N VAL A 153 -11.64 5.74 -11.98
CA VAL A 153 -10.39 6.49 -12.18
C VAL A 153 -9.85 6.11 -13.57
N PRO A 154 -9.90 7.03 -14.56
CA PRO A 154 -9.44 6.72 -15.90
C PRO A 154 -7.92 6.49 -15.92
N PRO A 155 -7.43 5.48 -16.67
CA PRO A 155 -6.00 5.23 -16.78
C PRO A 155 -5.29 6.39 -17.48
N ARG A 156 -4.06 6.68 -17.04
CA ARG A 156 -3.20 7.72 -17.61
C ARG A 156 -1.75 7.24 -17.68
N GLN A 157 -1.16 7.26 -18.87
CA GLN A 157 0.23 6.84 -19.08
C GLN A 157 1.27 7.88 -18.65
N ASP A 158 0.87 9.14 -18.55
CA ASP A 158 1.74 10.28 -18.29
C ASP A 158 1.71 10.75 -16.83
N ALA A 159 1.04 9.99 -15.95
CA ALA A 159 0.82 10.37 -14.56
C ALA A 159 0.81 9.17 -13.62
N PHE A 160 1.12 9.43 -12.36
CA PHE A 160 0.82 8.52 -11.26
C PHE A 160 -0.50 8.92 -10.62
N ILE A 161 -1.30 7.93 -10.25
CA ILE A 161 -2.43 8.12 -9.35
C ILE A 161 -1.86 8.16 -7.93
N VAL A 162 -2.25 9.16 -7.15
CA VAL A 162 -1.78 9.34 -5.75
C VAL A 162 -2.95 9.11 -4.81
N ASN A 163 -2.79 8.19 -3.86
CA ASN A 163 -3.76 7.94 -2.80
C ASN A 163 -3.15 8.19 -1.43
N ILE A 164 -3.99 8.55 -0.46
CA ILE A 164 -3.61 8.74 0.95
C ILE A 164 -4.06 7.51 1.74
N GLY A 165 -3.17 6.99 2.58
CA GLY A 165 -3.44 5.84 3.43
C GLY A 165 -3.90 6.20 4.85
N ASP A 166 -4.23 5.16 5.61
CA ASP A 166 -4.75 5.22 6.98
C ASP A 166 -3.81 6.02 7.93
N MET A 167 -2.48 5.89 7.80
CA MET A 167 -1.54 6.68 8.62
C MET A 167 -1.57 8.18 8.25
N GLY A 168 -1.73 8.52 6.98
CA GLY A 168 -1.93 9.90 6.54
C GLY A 168 -3.20 10.51 7.16
N GLU A 169 -4.28 9.75 7.16
CA GLU A 169 -5.53 10.16 7.80
C GLU A 169 -5.35 10.37 9.32
N ARG A 170 -4.62 9.47 9.99
CA ARG A 170 -4.33 9.56 11.42
C ARG A 170 -3.51 10.79 11.78
N TRP A 171 -2.44 11.10 11.05
CA TRP A 171 -1.63 12.30 11.27
C TRP A 171 -2.44 13.59 11.10
N THR A 172 -3.38 13.61 10.15
CA THR A 172 -4.14 14.81 9.80
C THR A 172 -5.50 14.89 10.47
N ASN A 173 -5.80 13.99 11.41
CA ASN A 173 -7.07 13.95 12.12
C ASN A 173 -8.31 13.80 11.20
N GLY A 174 -8.15 13.12 10.06
CA GLY A 174 -9.23 12.98 9.08
C GLY A 174 -9.44 14.19 8.17
N ILE A 175 -8.58 15.21 8.21
CA ILE A 175 -8.62 16.33 7.25
C ILE A 175 -8.28 15.82 5.86
N PHE A 176 -7.23 15.00 5.74
CA PHE A 176 -6.94 14.25 4.53
C PHE A 176 -7.44 12.82 4.72
N GLN A 177 -8.33 12.38 3.84
CA GLN A 177 -9.05 11.12 4.02
C GLN A 177 -8.31 9.96 3.36
N SER A 178 -8.28 8.81 4.02
CA SER A 178 -7.86 7.59 3.37
C SER A 178 -8.98 7.10 2.47
N THR A 179 -8.76 7.19 1.16
CA THR A 179 -9.85 7.00 0.19
C THR A 179 -10.08 5.51 -0.03
N LYS A 180 -11.30 5.07 0.26
CA LYS A 180 -11.72 3.69 -0.01
C LYS A 180 -11.74 3.48 -1.52
N HIS A 181 -11.13 2.40 -1.97
CA HIS A 181 -11.03 2.09 -3.40
C HIS A 181 -11.17 0.57 -3.63
N ARG A 182 -11.46 0.19 -4.88
CA ARG A 182 -11.61 -1.20 -5.32
C ARG A 182 -11.17 -1.35 -6.78
N VAL A 183 -10.99 -2.58 -7.24
CA VAL A 183 -10.76 -2.88 -8.67
C VAL A 183 -11.90 -3.74 -9.22
N VAL A 184 -12.57 -3.25 -10.25
CA VAL A 184 -13.64 -3.92 -10.98
C VAL A 184 -13.27 -3.96 -12.46
N ASN A 185 -12.88 -5.13 -12.95
CA ASN A 185 -12.55 -5.33 -14.36
C ASN A 185 -13.83 -5.71 -15.15
N LEU A 186 -14.43 -4.78 -15.88
CA LEU A 186 -15.65 -5.08 -16.66
C LEU A 186 -15.37 -5.50 -18.11
N GLU A 187 -14.18 -5.17 -18.64
CA GLU A 187 -13.88 -5.35 -20.06
C GLU A 187 -13.40 -6.76 -20.41
N GLY A 188 -13.09 -7.58 -19.41
CA GLY A 188 -12.57 -8.93 -19.64
C GLY A 188 -11.21 -8.93 -20.35
N LYS A 189 -10.38 -7.93 -20.04
CA LYS A 189 -8.99 -7.83 -20.49
C LYS A 189 -8.07 -7.98 -19.29
N GLU A 190 -6.89 -8.55 -19.50
CA GLU A 190 -5.86 -8.50 -18.47
C GLU A 190 -5.55 -7.05 -18.12
N ARG A 191 -5.30 -6.79 -16.84
CA ARG A 191 -4.91 -5.47 -16.33
C ARG A 191 -3.63 -5.60 -15.52
N TYR A 192 -2.72 -4.67 -15.72
CA TYR A 192 -1.46 -4.57 -14.97
C TYR A 192 -1.42 -3.26 -14.19
N SER A 193 -0.99 -3.35 -12.93
CA SER A 193 -0.80 -2.16 -12.11
C SER A 193 0.35 -2.30 -11.14
N VAL A 194 1.01 -1.19 -10.86
CA VAL A 194 2.24 -1.12 -10.08
C VAL A 194 2.07 -0.10 -8.96
N PRO A 195 1.38 -0.46 -7.84
CA PRO A 195 1.34 0.40 -6.67
C PRO A 195 2.67 0.36 -5.90
N PHE A 196 3.13 1.56 -5.54
CA PHE A 196 4.25 1.79 -4.64
C PHE A 196 3.74 2.44 -3.35
N PHE A 197 3.88 1.74 -2.24
CA PHE A 197 3.46 2.15 -0.91
C PHE A 197 4.64 2.77 -0.17
N TYR A 198 4.44 3.97 0.35
CA TYR A 198 5.43 4.69 1.13
C TYR A 198 4.90 4.93 2.53
N GLU A 199 5.62 4.37 3.49
CA GLU A 199 5.21 4.26 4.89
C GLU A 199 6.39 4.73 5.77
N PRO A 200 6.11 5.23 6.98
CA PRO A 200 7.18 5.65 7.88
C PRO A 200 8.06 4.47 8.29
N ASN A 201 9.13 4.75 9.02
CA ASN A 201 9.94 3.70 9.65
C ASN A 201 9.07 2.84 10.58
N PHE A 202 9.45 1.58 10.78
CA PHE A 202 8.71 0.64 11.63
C PHE A 202 8.38 1.18 13.04
N PRO A 203 9.34 1.72 13.83
CA PRO A 203 9.05 2.26 15.16
C PRO A 203 8.52 3.71 15.14
N CYS A 204 8.32 4.32 13.97
CA CYS A 204 7.87 5.72 13.89
C CYS A 204 6.51 5.89 14.56
N LYS A 205 6.41 6.87 15.46
CA LYS A 205 5.15 7.21 16.11
C LYS A 205 4.23 7.95 15.15
N VAL A 206 3.05 7.39 14.92
CA VAL A 206 1.95 7.98 14.16
C VAL A 206 0.97 8.57 15.17
N GLU A 207 1.02 9.89 15.34
CA GLU A 207 0.14 10.64 16.23
C GLU A 207 -0.32 11.93 15.55
N CYS A 208 -1.57 12.32 15.80
CA CYS A 208 -2.17 13.51 15.19
C CYS A 208 -1.26 14.74 15.33
N PHE A 209 -1.06 15.47 14.24
CA PHE A 209 -0.30 16.71 14.25
C PHE A 209 -1.02 17.77 15.10
N PRO A 210 -0.28 18.56 15.89
CA PRO A 210 -0.87 19.67 16.65
C PRO A 210 -1.63 20.67 15.76
N SER A 211 -1.17 20.89 14.53
CA SER A 211 -1.83 21.75 13.53
C SER A 211 -3.22 21.26 13.10
N CYS A 212 -3.52 19.97 13.30
CA CYS A 212 -4.78 19.34 12.90
C CYS A 212 -5.79 19.20 14.06
N VAL A 213 -5.40 19.61 15.28
CA VAL A 213 -6.24 19.57 16.49
C VAL A 213 -6.79 20.95 16.80
N THR A 214 -8.07 21.03 17.13
CA THR A 214 -8.72 22.23 17.68
C THR A 214 -9.62 21.84 18.85
N PRO A 215 -10.11 22.78 19.68
CA PRO A 215 -11.09 22.46 20.73
C PRO A 215 -12.34 21.73 20.21
N ASP A 216 -12.80 22.08 19.00
CA ASP A 216 -13.97 21.47 18.36
C ASP A 216 -13.64 20.19 17.55
N ARG A 217 -12.36 19.96 17.28
CA ARG A 217 -11.84 18.77 16.60
C ARG A 217 -10.66 18.19 17.40
N PRO A 218 -10.93 17.53 18.55
CA PRO A 218 -9.89 16.84 19.29
C PRO A 218 -9.29 15.70 18.46
N ALA A 219 -8.14 15.17 18.87
CA ALA A 219 -7.52 14.04 18.21
C ALA A 219 -8.48 12.82 18.20
N LYS A 220 -8.87 12.37 17.00
CA LYS A 220 -9.83 11.29 16.77
C LYS A 220 -9.22 9.90 16.98
N TYR A 221 -7.92 9.75 16.69
CA TYR A 221 -7.22 8.47 16.69
C TYR A 221 -6.24 8.40 17.85
N ALA A 222 -6.20 7.25 18.53
CA ALA A 222 -5.15 6.97 19.49
C ALA A 222 -3.78 6.87 18.79
N PRO A 223 -2.68 7.33 19.43
CA PRO A 223 -1.34 7.12 18.91
C PRO A 223 -1.02 5.65 18.69
N THR A 224 -0.24 5.36 17.65
CA THR A 224 0.29 4.03 17.29
C THR A 224 1.70 4.18 16.73
N THR A 225 2.39 3.10 16.44
CA THR A 225 3.56 3.12 15.54
C THR A 225 3.19 2.68 14.12
N GLY A 226 4.04 2.99 13.15
CA GLY A 226 3.90 2.52 11.77
C GLY A 226 3.85 1.00 11.68
N GLY A 227 4.77 0.32 12.37
CA GLY A 227 4.86 -1.13 12.40
C GLY A 227 3.65 -1.79 13.05
N GLU A 228 3.19 -1.30 14.21
CA GLU A 228 1.99 -1.82 14.88
C GLU A 228 0.75 -1.72 13.98
N HIS A 229 0.56 -0.56 13.33
CA HIS A 229 -0.59 -0.36 12.47
C HIS A 229 -0.54 -1.27 11.23
N LEU A 230 0.62 -1.41 10.57
CA LEU A 230 0.74 -2.33 9.43
C LEU A 230 0.45 -3.77 9.82
N LEU A 231 1.01 -4.25 10.93
CA LEU A 231 0.78 -5.62 11.39
C LEU A 231 -0.69 -5.87 11.71
N GLU A 232 -1.38 -4.91 12.32
CA GLU A 232 -2.83 -4.98 12.54
C GLU A 232 -3.59 -5.15 11.21
N ARG A 233 -3.26 -4.34 10.19
CA ARG A 233 -3.94 -4.39 8.88
C ARG A 233 -3.61 -5.65 8.09
N TYR A 234 -2.36 -6.14 8.15
CA TYR A 234 -1.96 -7.41 7.53
C TYR A 234 -2.66 -8.60 8.17
N ARG A 235 -2.77 -8.67 9.50
CA ARG A 235 -3.53 -9.73 10.20
C ARG A 235 -5.01 -9.76 9.80
N ALA A 236 -5.60 -8.60 9.50
CA ALA A 236 -6.99 -8.51 9.07
C ALA A 236 -7.22 -9.00 7.63
N THR A 237 -6.23 -8.84 6.75
CA THR A 237 -6.40 -9.04 5.29
C THR A 237 -5.74 -10.31 4.76
N HIS A 238 -4.63 -10.76 5.34
CA HIS A 238 -3.86 -11.91 4.85
C HIS A 238 -4.07 -13.14 5.74
N GLY A 239 -4.73 -14.18 5.21
CA GLY A 239 -4.98 -15.43 5.94
C GLY A 239 -3.69 -16.12 6.42
N ALA A 240 -2.69 -16.21 5.53
CA ALA A 240 -1.40 -16.85 5.82
C ALA A 240 -0.57 -16.13 6.91
N PHE A 241 -0.83 -14.84 7.18
CA PHE A 241 -0.13 -14.10 8.21
C PHE A 241 -0.56 -14.54 9.63
N GLN A 242 -1.77 -15.08 9.77
CA GLN A 242 -2.26 -15.63 11.04
C GLN A 242 -1.64 -17.00 11.35
N GLU A 243 -1.34 -17.81 10.34
CA GLU A 243 -0.79 -19.17 10.49
C GLU A 243 0.68 -19.16 10.94
N HIS A 244 1.49 -18.22 10.44
CA HIS A 244 2.90 -18.10 10.82
C HIS A 244 3.14 -17.74 12.31
N GLU A 245 2.24 -17.00 12.96
CA GLU A 245 2.32 -16.73 14.41
C GLU A 245 1.94 -17.97 15.25
N ALA A 246 1.03 -18.81 14.76
CA ALA A 246 0.62 -20.04 15.45
C ALA A 246 1.72 -21.12 15.45
N GLU A 247 2.58 -21.13 14.42
CA GLU A 247 3.73 -22.05 14.33
C GLU A 247 4.99 -21.54 15.06
N SER A 248 5.01 -20.26 15.45
CA SER A 248 6.13 -19.63 16.16
C SER A 248 5.85 -19.29 17.62
N SER A 249 4.69 -19.73 18.14
CA SER A 249 4.26 -19.60 19.55
C SER A 249 4.48 -20.87 20.37
#